data_AF-A0AAW7UC83-F1
#
_entry.id   AF-A0AAW7UC83-F1
#
_cell.length_a   1.000
_cell.length_b   1.000
_cell.length_c   1.000
_cell.angle_alpha   90.00
_cell.angle_beta   90.00
_cell.angle_gamma   90.00
#
_symmetry.space_group_name_H-M   'P 1'
#
loop_
_entity.id
_entity.type
_entity.pdbx_description
1 polymer ?
#
loop_
_entity_poly.entity_id
_entity_poly.type
_entity_poly.pdbx_seq_one_letter_code
_entity_poly.pdbx_strand_id
1 'polypeptide(L)'
;GRVLQTAPSLAEAEHGWLIVSAQHHGGRSDSYRNSFTAIPADKVFRPERITPLPKIQGSLPARITSPGNYTYAYIDNMGRYRVKLPFDLDEWSPGGESRPIRLAKPY
;
A
#
# COMPACT_ATOMS: atom_id res chain seq x y z
N GLY A 1 -45.48 -8.27 -14.07
CA GLY A 1 -44.06 -8.19 -13.70
C GLY A 1 -43.65 -9.48 -13.03
N ARG A 2 -42.51 -10.09 -13.40
CA ARG A 2 -42.00 -11.27 -12.70
C ARG A 2 -41.31 -10.81 -11.41
N VAL A 3 -41.88 -11.17 -10.28
CA VAL A 3 -41.24 -11.01 -8.97
C VAL A 3 -40.14 -12.07 -8.88
N LEU A 4 -38.89 -11.63 -8.86
CA LEU A 4 -37.73 -12.49 -8.68
C LEU A 4 -37.67 -12.83 -7.18
N GLN A 5 -38.10 -14.04 -6.82
CA GLN A 5 -37.92 -14.54 -5.46
C GLN A 5 -36.42 -14.72 -5.22
N THR A 6 -35.87 -13.96 -4.28
CA THR A 6 -34.53 -14.21 -3.75
C THR A 6 -34.54 -15.58 -3.06
N ALA A 7 -33.54 -16.40 -3.38
CA ALA A 7 -33.30 -17.72 -2.80
C ALA A 7 -33.43 -17.71 -1.25
N PRO A 8 -33.74 -18.86 -0.61
CA PRO A 8 -33.86 -18.94 0.85
C PRO A 8 -32.62 -18.37 1.55
N SER A 9 -32.80 -17.85 2.76
CA SER A 9 -31.69 -17.40 3.59
C SER A 9 -30.65 -18.52 3.68
N LEU A 10 -29.47 -18.31 3.10
CA LEU A 10 -28.34 -19.20 3.28
C LEU A 10 -28.03 -19.22 4.78
N ALA A 11 -28.26 -20.37 5.42
CA ALA A 11 -28.15 -20.56 6.87
C ALA A 11 -26.75 -20.21 7.44
N GLU A 12 -25.76 -19.99 6.57
CA GLU A 12 -24.36 -19.72 6.90
C GLU A 12 -24.08 -18.27 7.35
N ALA A 13 -25.03 -17.34 7.21
CA ALA A 13 -24.83 -15.92 7.49
C ALA A 13 -26.00 -15.28 8.26
N GLU A 14 -26.14 -15.66 9.54
CA GLU A 14 -27.19 -15.17 10.47
C GLU A 14 -27.28 -13.63 10.50
N HIS A 15 -26.14 -12.95 10.46
CA HIS A 15 -26.02 -11.49 10.52
C HIS A 15 -25.98 -10.82 9.12
N GLY A 16 -26.25 -11.57 8.05
CA GLY A 16 -26.21 -11.10 6.67
C GLY A 16 -24.84 -11.23 5.99
N TRP A 17 -24.75 -10.71 4.76
CA TRP A 17 -23.60 -10.89 3.87
C TRP A 17 -22.85 -9.58 3.64
N LEU A 18 -21.52 -9.64 3.71
CA LEU A 18 -20.62 -8.59 3.24
C LEU A 18 -20.18 -8.89 1.80
N ILE A 19 -20.58 -8.05 0.85
CA ILE A 19 -20.14 -8.16 -0.55
C ILE A 19 -18.68 -7.71 -0.65
N VAL A 20 -17.80 -8.59 -1.16
CA VAL A 20 -16.36 -8.33 -1.33
C VAL A 20 -15.97 -8.04 -2.77
N SER A 21 -16.80 -8.42 -3.75
CA SER A 21 -16.63 -8.06 -5.16
C SER A 21 -17.96 -8.04 -5.87
N ALA A 22 -18.12 -7.17 -6.87
CA ALA A 22 -19.30 -7.09 -7.71
C ALA A 22 -18.90 -6.79 -9.15
N GLN A 23 -19.56 -7.45 -10.11
CA GLN A 23 -19.37 -7.28 -11.54
C GLN A 23 -20.73 -7.02 -12.17
N HIS A 24 -20.84 -5.87 -12.82
CA HIS A 24 -22.09 -5.41 -13.44
C HIS A 24 -21.96 -5.51 -14.95
N HIS A 25 -23.00 -6.00 -15.60
CA HIS A 25 -23.09 -6.05 -17.05
C HIS A 25 -24.45 -5.51 -17.48
N GLY A 26 -24.46 -4.71 -18.53
CA GLY A 26 -25.68 -4.17 -19.12
C GLY A 26 -25.35 -3.35 -20.36
N GLY A 27 -26.33 -3.19 -21.25
CA GLY A 27 -26.16 -2.48 -22.50
C GLY A 27 -27.49 -1.97 -23.03
N ARG A 28 -27.46 -1.13 -24.06
CA ARG A 28 -28.70 -0.62 -24.69
C ARG A 28 -29.57 -1.73 -25.28
N SER A 29 -28.95 -2.85 -25.65
CA SER A 29 -29.60 -4.03 -26.20
C SER A 29 -29.57 -5.24 -25.25
N ASP A 30 -29.02 -5.08 -24.04
CA ASP A 30 -28.82 -6.16 -23.07
C ASP A 30 -29.49 -5.82 -21.74
N SER A 31 -30.20 -6.80 -21.16
CA SER A 31 -30.73 -6.66 -19.81
C SER A 31 -29.59 -6.54 -18.79
N TYR A 32 -29.79 -5.69 -17.78
CA TYR A 32 -28.86 -5.58 -16.67
C TYR A 32 -28.75 -6.92 -15.92
N ARG A 33 -27.51 -7.35 -15.66
CA ARG A 33 -27.16 -8.51 -14.83
C ARG A 33 -25.96 -8.18 -13.96
N ASN A 34 -25.89 -8.79 -12.78
CA ASN A 34 -24.74 -8.66 -11.88
C ASN A 34 -24.36 -10.02 -11.31
N SER A 35 -23.07 -10.20 -11.07
CA SER A 35 -22.53 -11.27 -10.22
C SER A 35 -21.70 -10.65 -9.10
N PHE A 36 -21.74 -11.24 -7.91
CA PHE A 36 -20.98 -10.76 -6.76
C PHE A 36 -20.44 -11.93 -5.93
N THR A 37 -19.38 -11.67 -5.16
CA THR A 37 -18.85 -12.58 -4.14
C THR A 37 -19.09 -11.96 -2.78
N ALA A 38 -19.44 -12.77 -1.77
CA ALA A 38 -19.71 -12.29 -0.42
C ALA A 38 -19.17 -13.25 0.65
N ILE A 39 -18.94 -12.71 1.85
CA ILE A 39 -18.60 -13.46 3.07
C ILE A 39 -19.63 -13.16 4.17
N PRO A 40 -19.79 -14.00 5.21
CA PRO A 40 -20.62 -13.67 6.37
C PRO A 40 -20.17 -12.35 7.02
N ALA A 41 -21.13 -11.48 7.37
CA ALA A 41 -20.86 -10.12 7.83
C ALA A 41 -20.16 -10.05 9.21
N ASP A 42 -20.25 -11.11 10.01
CA ASP A 42 -19.55 -11.29 11.28
C ASP A 42 -18.05 -11.58 11.10
N LYS A 43 -17.60 -11.93 9.88
CA LYS A 43 -16.19 -12.16 9.58
C LYS A 43 -15.49 -10.87 9.17
N VAL A 44 -14.33 -10.64 9.79
CA VAL A 44 -13.48 -9.50 9.47
C VAL A 44 -12.79 -9.71 8.12
N PHE A 45 -13.07 -8.84 7.15
CA PHE A 45 -12.42 -8.88 5.83
C PHE A 45 -10.94 -8.44 5.89
N ARG A 46 -10.10 -9.14 5.12
CA ARG A 46 -8.69 -8.81 4.87
C ARG A 46 -8.41 -9.03 3.37
N PRO A 47 -8.02 -8.00 2.62
CA PRO A 47 -7.59 -8.17 1.23
C PRO A 47 -6.38 -9.09 1.14
N GLU A 48 -6.32 -9.88 0.07
CA GLU A 48 -5.12 -10.65 -0.25
C GLU A 48 -3.97 -9.72 -0.64
N ARG A 49 -2.75 -10.07 -0.22
CA ARG A 49 -1.53 -9.30 -0.52
C ARG A 49 -0.98 -9.66 -1.91
N ILE A 50 -1.76 -9.40 -2.96
CA ILE A 50 -1.38 -9.70 -4.34
C ILE A 50 -0.40 -8.67 -4.94
N THR A 51 -0.32 -7.46 -4.37
CA THR A 51 0.59 -6.43 -4.83
C THR A 51 2.04 -6.87 -4.61
N PRO A 52 2.88 -6.94 -5.67
CA PRO A 52 4.27 -7.32 -5.52
C PRO A 52 5.01 -6.37 -4.58
N LEU A 53 5.86 -6.93 -3.72
CA LEU A 53 6.71 -6.12 -2.83
C LEU A 53 7.71 -5.31 -3.69
N PRO A 54 7.77 -3.97 -3.57
CA PRO A 54 8.78 -3.19 -4.28
C PRO A 54 10.18 -3.57 -3.81
N LYS A 55 11.11 -3.76 -4.76
CA LYS A 55 12.48 -4.18 -4.50
C LYS A 55 13.46 -3.29 -5.25
N ILE A 56 14.50 -2.83 -4.57
CA ILE A 56 15.66 -2.19 -5.19
C ILE A 56 16.64 -3.33 -5.53
N GLN A 57 16.89 -3.55 -6.82
CA GLN A 57 17.89 -4.51 -7.27
C GLN A 57 19.26 -3.82 -7.27
N GLY A 58 20.19 -4.30 -6.45
CA GLY A 58 21.53 -3.73 -6.33
C GLY A 58 21.62 -2.50 -5.40
N SER A 59 22.68 -1.72 -5.57
CA SER A 59 22.98 -0.53 -4.75
C SER A 59 22.65 0.75 -5.50
N LEU A 60 22.09 1.74 -4.79
CA LEU A 60 21.87 3.09 -5.31
C LEU A 60 22.93 4.05 -4.74
N PRO A 61 23.53 4.92 -5.55
CA PRO A 61 24.32 6.02 -5.03
C PRO A 61 23.40 7.01 -4.29
N ALA A 62 23.95 7.72 -3.31
CA ALA A 62 23.25 8.75 -2.58
C ALA A 62 24.23 9.86 -2.16
N ARG A 63 23.73 11.08 -1.98
CA ARG A 63 24.53 12.23 -1.53
C ARG A 63 24.28 12.47 -0.05
N ILE A 64 25.33 12.57 0.76
CA ILE A 64 25.21 12.92 2.19
C ILE A 64 24.63 14.34 2.32
N THR A 65 23.63 14.51 3.18
CA THR A 65 22.98 15.80 3.48
C THR A 65 23.11 16.14 4.97
N SER A 66 22.98 17.43 5.27
CA SER A 66 23.08 17.97 6.62
C SER A 66 21.93 18.95 6.89
N PRO A 67 21.45 19.05 8.15
CA PRO A 67 20.40 20.01 8.53
C PRO A 67 20.78 21.49 8.43
N GLY A 68 22.05 21.76 8.18
CA GLY A 68 22.61 23.10 8.15
C GLY A 68 24.01 23.07 7.54
N ASN A 69 24.70 24.19 7.63
CA ASN A 69 26.02 24.34 7.05
C ASN A 69 27.10 23.90 8.06
N TYR A 70 27.54 22.65 7.96
CA TYR A 70 28.58 22.07 8.80
C TYR A 70 29.85 21.84 7.97
N THR A 71 31.03 22.04 8.56
CA THR A 71 32.32 21.74 7.91
C THR A 71 32.48 20.25 7.60
N TYR A 72 31.86 19.38 8.39
CA TYR A 72 31.88 17.93 8.26
C TYR A 72 30.47 17.36 8.10
N ALA A 73 30.38 16.08 7.76
CA ALA A 73 29.11 15.37 7.70
C ALA A 73 28.37 15.46 9.05
N TYR A 74 27.07 15.74 9.00
CA TYR A 74 26.22 15.69 10.18
C TYR A 74 25.92 14.23 10.54
N ILE A 75 26.34 13.83 11.74
CA ILE A 75 26.23 12.45 12.23
C ILE A 75 25.52 12.48 13.58
N ASP A 76 24.62 11.52 13.81
CA ASP A 76 23.98 11.37 15.12
C ASP A 76 24.85 10.59 16.13
N ASN A 77 24.38 10.51 17.37
CA ASN A 77 25.06 9.77 18.45
C ASN A 77 25.25 8.26 18.17
N MET A 78 24.59 7.72 17.15
CA MET A 78 24.70 6.33 16.72
C MET A 78 25.57 6.15 15.47
N GLY A 79 26.22 7.22 14.98
CA GLY A 79 27.09 7.14 13.82
C GLY A 79 26.35 7.08 12.48
N ARG A 80 25.08 7.54 12.41
CA ARG A 80 24.26 7.47 11.19
C ARG A 80 24.26 8.79 10.43
N TYR A 81 24.04 8.67 9.12
CA TYR A 81 24.03 9.77 8.16
C TYR A 81 22.63 10.00 7.61
N ARG A 82 22.39 11.21 7.10
CA ARG A 82 21.26 11.50 6.22
C ARG A 82 21.77 11.63 4.80
N VAL A 83 20.99 11.14 3.85
CA VAL A 83 21.31 11.17 2.43
C VAL A 83 20.12 11.62 1.58
N LYS A 84 20.38 12.17 0.40
CA LYS A 84 19.40 12.37 -0.67
C LYS A 84 19.60 11.30 -1.74
N LEU A 85 18.52 10.61 -2.09
CA LEU A 85 18.51 9.59 -3.14
C LEU A 85 18.21 10.24 -4.50
N PRO A 86 18.82 9.80 -5.62
CA PRO A 86 18.64 10.46 -6.93
C PRO A 86 17.22 10.41 -7.49
N PHE A 87 16.43 9.40 -7.11
CA PHE A 87 15.04 9.26 -7.55
C PHE A 87 14.08 10.11 -6.72
N ASP A 88 14.53 10.65 -5.59
CA ASP A 88 13.73 11.56 -4.76
C ASP A 88 13.80 12.97 -5.35
N LEU A 89 12.77 13.29 -6.14
CA LEU A 89 12.66 14.55 -6.87
C LEU A 89 12.10 15.68 -6.01
N ASP A 90 11.61 15.37 -4.80
CA ASP A 90 11.01 16.36 -3.92
C ASP A 90 12.08 17.22 -3.21
N GLU A 91 11.65 18.42 -2.80
CA GLU A 91 12.42 19.30 -1.94
C GLU A 91 11.97 19.14 -0.49
N TRP A 92 12.92 18.79 0.37
CA TRP A 92 12.70 18.60 1.79
C TRP A 92 13.42 19.69 2.57
N SER A 93 12.94 19.97 3.79
CA SER A 93 13.72 20.77 4.74
C SER A 93 15.10 20.12 4.93
N PRO A 94 16.19 20.90 5.08
CA PRO A 94 17.54 20.35 5.22
C PRO A 94 17.62 19.27 6.29
N GLY A 95 18.16 18.09 5.93
CA GLY A 95 18.25 16.93 6.81
C GLY A 95 16.95 16.13 6.95
N GLY A 96 15.92 16.47 6.19
CA GLY A 96 14.66 15.75 6.08
C GLY A 96 14.58 14.78 4.89
N GLU A 97 15.63 14.70 4.06
CA GLU A 97 15.63 13.95 2.79
C GLU A 97 15.63 12.42 2.99
N SER A 98 16.02 11.94 4.17
CA SER A 98 15.93 10.53 4.51
C SER A 98 15.90 10.29 6.02
N ARG A 99 15.56 9.05 6.37
CA ARG A 99 15.78 8.54 7.73
C ARG A 99 17.27 8.26 7.95
N PRO A 100 17.78 8.32 9.20
CA PRO A 100 19.18 8.05 9.48
C PRO A 100 19.64 6.65 9.01
N ILE A 101 20.67 6.61 8.17
CA ILE A 101 21.24 5.41 7.56
C ILE A 101 22.61 5.10 8.19
N ARG A 102 22.88 3.83 8.46
CA ARG A 102 24.18 3.38 8.97
C ARG A 102 25.21 3.29 7.85
N LEU A 103 26.41 3.78 8.12
CA LEU A 103 27.58 3.50 7.30
C LEU A 103 28.11 2.10 7.66
N ALA A 104 28.29 1.24 6.66
CA ALA A 104 28.98 -0.03 6.85
C ALA A 104 30.47 0.24 7.11
N LYS A 105 31.00 -0.30 8.22
CA LYS A 105 32.41 -0.22 8.58
C LYS A 105 33.09 -1.58 8.34
N PRO A 106 34.38 -1.59 7.93
CA PRO A 106 35.10 -2.83 7.67
C PRO A 106 35.49 -3.63 8.92
N TYR A 107 35.44 -3.04 10.13
CA TYR A 107 35.66 -3.68 11.42
C TYR A 107 35.13 -2.79 12.56
#